data_AF-A0A444HHW5-F1
#
_entry.id   AF-A0A444HHW5-F1
#
_cell.length_a   1.000
_cell.length_b   1.000
_cell.length_c   1.000
_cell.angle_alpha   90.00
_cell.angle_beta   90.00
_cell.angle_gamma   90.00
#
_symmetry.space_group_name_H-M   'P 1'
#
loop_
_entity.id
_entity.type
_entity.pdbx_description
1 polymer ?
#
loop_
_entity_poly.entity_id
_entity_poly.type
_entity_poly.pdbx_seq_one_letter_code
_entity_poly.pdbx_strand_id
1 'polypeptide(L)'
;MMGCQAAPAQLFYDFSLDDHVPTDHLLRGIDRHLELDSVRAQLKPFYSNTGRPSIDPELMMRMLIIGYSMGIRSERRLCEEVHLNLAYRWFCHLGLD
;
A
#
# COMPACT_ATOMS: atom_id res chain seq x y z
N MET A 1 -3.58 13.09 -36.67
CA MET A 1 -3.96 11.72 -37.10
C MET A 1 -4.38 10.98 -35.84
N MET A 2 -5.56 10.36 -35.81
CA MET A 2 -6.07 9.70 -34.59
C MET A 2 -5.40 8.33 -34.43
N GLY A 3 -4.74 8.07 -33.30
CA GLY A 3 -4.12 6.78 -33.01
C GLY A 3 -5.14 5.79 -32.44
N CYS A 4 -5.15 4.56 -32.95
CA CYS A 4 -5.80 3.42 -32.31
C CYS A 4 -4.72 2.59 -31.60
N GLN A 5 -4.84 2.42 -30.28
CA GLN A 5 -3.99 1.53 -29.51
C GLN A 5 -4.72 0.20 -29.27
N ALA A 6 -4.23 -0.86 -29.90
CA ALA A 6 -4.62 -2.22 -29.56
C ALA A 6 -3.63 -2.76 -28.51
N ALA A 7 -4.14 -3.18 -27.34
CA ALA A 7 -3.33 -3.85 -26.34
C ALA A 7 -3.38 -5.38 -26.60
N PRO A 8 -2.26 -6.03 -26.96
CA PRO A 8 -2.25 -7.48 -27.15
C PRO A 8 -2.41 -8.19 -25.79
N ALA A 9 -3.26 -9.20 -25.73
CA ALA A 9 -3.39 -10.05 -24.56
C ALA A 9 -2.13 -10.90 -24.40
N GLN A 10 -1.40 -10.72 -23.29
CA GLN A 10 -0.23 -11.52 -22.94
C GLN A 10 -0.64 -12.68 -22.02
N LEU A 11 -0.19 -13.90 -22.34
CA LEU A 11 -0.51 -15.12 -21.59
C LEU A 11 0.22 -15.23 -20.25
N PHE A 12 1.32 -14.48 -20.07
CA PHE A 12 2.09 -14.39 -18.84
C PHE A 12 2.37 -12.92 -18.57
N TYR A 13 2.07 -12.46 -17.36
CA TYR A 13 2.33 -11.11 -16.90
C TYR A 13 3.30 -11.20 -15.73
N ASP A 14 4.54 -10.76 -15.93
CA ASP A 14 5.45 -10.49 -14.82
C ASP A 14 5.15 -9.06 -14.35
N PHE A 15 4.34 -8.94 -13.30
CA PHE A 15 3.92 -7.64 -12.78
C PHE A 15 4.65 -7.33 -11.48
N SER A 16 5.56 -6.37 -11.53
CA SER A 16 6.17 -5.78 -10.35
C SER A 16 5.54 -4.43 -10.06
N LEU A 17 4.98 -4.26 -8.86
CA LEU A 17 4.53 -2.96 -8.37
C LEU A 17 5.68 -1.95 -8.34
N ASP A 18 6.90 -2.40 -8.06
CA ASP A 18 8.08 -1.53 -7.97
C ASP A 18 8.34 -0.82 -9.31
N ASP A 19 8.22 -1.55 -10.43
CA ASP A 19 8.46 -1.01 -11.77
C ASP A 19 7.44 0.08 -12.17
N HIS A 20 6.28 0.10 -11.50
CA HIS A 20 5.15 0.97 -11.81
C HIS A 20 5.03 2.18 -10.89
N VAL A 21 5.83 2.24 -9.82
CA VAL A 21 5.87 3.39 -8.90
C VAL A 21 7.10 4.25 -9.21
N PRO A 22 6.93 5.50 -9.69
CA PRO A 22 8.04 6.38 -10.03
C PRO A 22 9.07 6.50 -8.91
N THR A 23 10.36 6.57 -9.26
CA THR A 23 11.46 6.63 -8.29
C THR A 23 11.45 7.91 -7.46
N ASP A 24 10.88 8.99 -7.99
CA ASP A 24 10.69 10.29 -7.36
C ASP A 24 9.35 10.44 -6.61
N HIS A 25 8.54 9.38 -6.55
CA HIS A 25 7.26 9.40 -5.87
C HIS A 25 7.41 9.66 -4.36
N LEU A 26 6.55 10.52 -3.79
CA LEU A 26 6.61 10.93 -2.38
C LEU A 26 6.69 9.74 -1.40
N LEU A 27 5.87 8.71 -1.64
CA LEU A 27 5.83 7.52 -0.78
C LEU A 27 7.14 6.72 -0.79
N ARG A 28 7.92 6.71 -1.89
CA ARG A 28 9.27 6.14 -1.88
C ARG A 28 10.21 6.96 -1.00
N GLY A 29 10.03 8.28 -1.00
CA GLY A 29 10.77 9.18 -0.09
C GLY A 29 10.48 8.88 1.37
N ILE A 30 9.21 8.66 1.71
CA ILE A 30 8.79 8.33 3.08
C ILE A 30 9.28 6.93 3.49
N ASP A 31 9.08 5.93 2.62
CA ASP A 31 9.41 4.53 2.91
C ASP A 31 10.89 4.33 3.26
N ARG A 32 11.80 5.04 2.57
CA ARG A 32 13.25 5.03 2.88
C ARG A 32 13.60 5.44 4.31
N HIS A 33 12.71 6.14 5.00
CA HIS A 33 12.93 6.64 6.36
C HIS A 33 11.94 6.03 7.36
N LEU A 34 11.11 5.08 6.93
CA LEU A 34 10.07 4.48 7.74
C LEU A 34 10.52 3.10 8.23
N GLU A 35 10.95 3.02 9.48
CA GLU A 35 11.31 1.75 10.14
C GLU A 35 10.17 1.28 11.06
N LEU A 36 9.50 0.18 10.70
CA LEU A 36 8.35 -0.36 11.46
C LEU A 36 8.55 -1.79 11.99
N ASP A 37 9.70 -2.42 11.73
CA ASP A 37 9.98 -3.83 12.04
C ASP A 37 9.72 -4.21 13.51
N SER A 38 10.00 -3.31 14.45
CA SER A 38 9.82 -3.57 15.88
C SER A 38 8.39 -3.42 16.38
N VAL A 39 7.52 -2.77 15.62
CA VAL A 39 6.19 -2.35 16.07
C VAL A 39 5.36 -3.56 16.46
N ARG A 40 5.31 -4.57 15.59
CA ARG A 40 4.52 -5.78 15.84
C ARG A 40 4.94 -6.45 17.15
N ALA A 41 6.24 -6.52 17.44
CA ALA A 41 6.75 -7.09 18.68
C ALA A 41 6.37 -6.26 19.91
N GLN A 42 6.50 -4.93 19.82
CA GLN A 42 6.16 -4.00 20.90
C GLN A 42 4.66 -4.00 21.22
N LEU A 43 3.81 -4.12 20.19
CA LEU A 43 2.37 -4.08 20.37
C LEU A 43 1.76 -5.43 20.75
N LYS A 44 2.44 -6.55 20.46
CA LYS A 44 1.96 -7.92 20.73
C LYS A 44 1.34 -8.12 22.12
N PRO A 45 1.90 -7.60 23.23
CA PRO A 45 1.32 -7.80 24.56
C PRO A 45 -0.08 -7.19 24.76
N PHE A 46 -0.46 -6.21 23.91
CA PHE A 46 -1.75 -5.52 24.00
C PHE A 46 -2.84 -6.15 23.12
N TYR A 47 -2.50 -7.11 22.27
CA TYR A 47 -3.46 -7.81 21.41
C TYR A 47 -3.98 -9.09 22.07
N SER A 48 -5.27 -9.38 21.86
CA SER A 48 -5.87 -10.63 22.30
C SER A 48 -5.31 -11.83 21.52
N ASN A 49 -5.15 -12.96 22.21
CA ASN A 49 -4.80 -14.25 21.59
C ASN A 49 -6.03 -14.97 21.01
N THR A 50 -7.24 -14.45 21.22
CA THR A 50 -8.52 -15.03 20.75
C THR A 50 -9.40 -13.98 20.08
N GLY A 51 -10.32 -14.43 19.22
CA GLY A 51 -11.27 -13.58 18.49
C GLY A 51 -10.90 -13.37 17.02
N ARG A 52 -11.52 -12.36 16.39
CA ARG A 52 -11.22 -12.00 15.00
C ARG A 52 -9.83 -11.34 14.94
N PRO A 53 -8.94 -11.78 14.03
CA PRO A 53 -7.67 -11.11 13.81
C PRO A 53 -7.89 -9.63 13.49
N SER A 54 -7.17 -8.76 14.19
CA SER A 54 -7.11 -7.35 13.85
C SER A 54 -6.31 -7.14 12.57
N ILE A 55 -6.40 -5.94 12.01
CA ILE A 55 -5.44 -5.51 10.98
C ILE A 55 -4.01 -5.53 11.53
N ASP A 56 -3.04 -5.76 10.64
CA ASP A 56 -1.62 -5.62 10.98
C ASP A 56 -1.34 -4.17 11.42
N PRO A 57 -0.73 -3.93 12.59
CA PRO A 57 -0.39 -2.59 13.03
C PRO A 57 0.55 -1.85 12.06
N GLU A 58 1.46 -2.56 11.38
CA GLU A 58 2.34 -1.94 10.37
C GLU A 58 1.52 -1.41 9.19
N LEU A 59 0.63 -2.26 8.66
CA LEU A 59 -0.29 -1.89 7.58
C LEU A 59 -1.16 -0.69 7.99
N MET A 60 -1.72 -0.71 9.20
CA MET A 60 -2.53 0.40 9.70
C MET A 60 -1.75 1.72 9.70
N MET A 61 -0.51 1.72 10.20
CA MET A 61 0.32 2.93 10.20
C MET A 61 0.68 3.41 8.79
N ARG A 62 1.04 2.49 7.88
CA ARG A 62 1.31 2.83 6.48
C ARG A 62 0.08 3.45 5.81
N MET A 63 -1.10 2.88 6.02
CA MET A 63 -2.37 3.45 5.55
C MET A 63 -2.62 4.86 6.12
N LEU A 64 -2.44 5.06 7.42
CA LEU A 64 -2.61 6.37 8.04
C LEU A 64 -1.63 7.41 7.49
N ILE A 65 -0.37 7.03 7.25
CA ILE A 65 0.64 7.90 6.62
C ILE A 65 0.19 8.34 5.22
N ILE A 66 -0.35 7.42 4.41
CA ILE A 66 -0.98 7.77 3.12
C ILE A 66 -2.12 8.77 3.35
N GLY A 67 -3.02 8.49 4.29
CA GLY A 67 -4.15 9.36 4.60
C GLY A 67 -3.74 10.79 4.94
N TYR A 68 -2.75 10.96 5.80
CA TYR A 68 -2.25 12.28 6.20
C TYR A 68 -1.46 12.98 5.08
N SER A 69 -0.59 12.25 4.37
CA SER A 69 0.22 12.84 3.29
C SER A 69 -0.60 13.24 2.06
N MET A 70 -1.65 12.48 1.74
CA MET A 70 -2.48 12.69 0.55
C MET A 70 -3.80 13.41 0.85
N GLY A 71 -4.02 13.81 2.12
CA GLY A 71 -5.22 14.55 2.53
C GLY A 71 -6.51 13.73 2.54
N ILE A 72 -6.43 12.40 2.63
CA ILE A 72 -7.59 11.50 2.70
C ILE A 72 -8.05 11.41 4.15
N ARG A 73 -9.15 12.10 4.47
CA ARG A 73 -9.70 12.19 5.85
C ARG A 73 -10.63 11.04 6.23
N SER A 74 -11.18 10.33 5.24
CA SER A 74 -12.13 9.23 5.47
C SER A 74 -11.39 7.90 5.41
N GLU A 75 -11.44 7.12 6.49
CA GLU A 75 -10.86 5.78 6.54
C GLU A 75 -11.50 4.85 5.50
N ARG A 76 -12.82 4.97 5.28
CA ARG A 76 -13.52 4.20 4.25
C ARG A 76 -12.96 4.49 2.86
N ARG A 77 -12.73 5.78 2.56
CA ARG A 77 -12.11 6.19 1.30
C ARG A 77 -10.64 5.76 1.23
N LEU A 78 -9.90 5.81 2.33
CA LEU A 78 -8.51 5.37 2.38
C LEU A 78 -8.39 3.88 2.03
N CYS A 79 -9.28 3.04 2.55
CA CYS A 79 -9.33 1.63 2.17
C CYS A 79 -9.61 1.45 0.66
N GLU A 80 -10.55 2.23 0.10
CA GLU A 80 -10.87 2.20 -1.34
C GLU A 80 -9.67 2.65 -2.19
N GLU A 81 -9.01 3.74 -1.81
CA GLU A 81 -7.84 4.28 -2.51
C GLU A 81 -6.65 3.33 -2.44
N VAL A 82 -6.39 2.70 -1.28
CA VAL A 82 -5.35 1.67 -1.15
C VAL A 82 -5.64 0.47 -2.04
N HIS A 83 -6.92 0.10 -2.23
CA HIS A 83 -7.26 -1.01 -3.12
C HIS A 83 -6.99 -0.70 -4.60
N LEU A 84 -7.19 0.55 -5.02
CA LEU A 84 -7.16 0.99 -6.42
C LEU A 84 -5.81 1.58 -6.86
N ASN A 85 -5.02 2.15 -5.94
CA ASN A 85 -3.81 2.89 -6.27
C ASN A 85 -2.56 2.03 -6.09
N LEU A 86 -1.83 1.79 -7.20
CA LEU A 86 -0.63 0.96 -7.21
C LEU A 86 0.47 1.47 -6.28
N ALA A 87 0.67 2.80 -6.18
CA ALA A 87 1.67 3.36 -5.27
C ALA A 87 1.29 3.17 -3.81
N TYR A 88 -0.01 3.13 -3.50
CA TYR A 88 -0.49 2.91 -2.14
C TYR A 88 -0.37 1.44 -1.75
N ARG A 89 -0.67 0.52 -2.67
CA ARG A 89 -0.43 -0.92 -2.47
C ARG A 89 1.06 -1.20 -2.28
N TRP A 90 1.91 -0.62 -3.13
CA TRP A 90 3.37 -0.71 -3.03
C TRP A 90 3.84 -0.24 -1.65
N PHE A 91 3.42 0.95 -1.20
CA PHE A 91 3.83 1.49 0.10
C PHE A 91 3.31 0.68 1.28
N CYS A 92 2.15 0.05 1.15
CA CYS A 92 1.54 -0.82 2.15
C CYS A 92 2.06 -2.28 2.09
N HIS A 93 3.00 -2.60 1.21
CA HIS A 93 3.49 -3.96 0.96
C HIS A 93 2.36 -4.96 0.61
N LEU A 94 1.33 -4.50 -0.11
CA LEU A 94 0.22 -5.32 -0.57
C LEU A 94 0.49 -5.77 -2.01
N GLY A 95 0.29 -7.06 -2.31
CA GLY A 95 0.29 -7.63 -3.66
C GLY A 95 -0.89 -7.14 -4.50
N LEU A 96 -1.14 -7.73 -5.68
CA LEU A 96 -2.33 -7.41 -6.50
C LEU A 96 -3.52 -8.35 -6.24
N ASP A 97 -3.27 -9.40 -5.46
CA ASP A 97 -4.19 -10.44 -5.03
C ASP A 97 -5.35 -9.91 -4.16
#